data_AF-A0A1F9WA49-F1
#
_entry.id   AF-A0A1F9WA49-F1
#
_cell.length_a   1.000
_cell.length_b   1.000
_cell.length_c   1.000
_cell.angle_alpha   90.00
_cell.angle_beta   90.00
_cell.angle_gamma   90.00
#
_symmetry.space_group_name_H-M   'P 1'
#
loop_
_entity.id
_entity.type
_entity.pdbx_description
1 polymer ?
#
loop_
_entity_poly.entity_id
_entity_poly.type
_entity_poly.pdbx_seq_one_letter_code
_entity_poly.pdbx_strand_id
1 'polypeptide(L)'
;MAELLKSFRPDVTWANAGGAWPDMIFSTRVRFARNLEGFAFANRAAADRLAEIRRLVFAAARESGMFPRGHYLKMEALGPLEKSFLAERHHISPVLASSVLPSGAVISNDEDLSVMINEEDHLRLQ
;
A
#
# COMPACT_ATOMS: atom_id res chain seq x y z
N MET A 1 -13.46 14.60 10.25
CA MET A 1 -13.13 13.16 10.26
C MET A 1 -12.95 12.75 8.80
N ALA A 2 -11.74 12.39 8.38
CA ALA A 2 -11.41 12.22 6.96
C ALA A 2 -12.28 11.12 6.31
N GLU A 3 -12.87 11.42 5.15
CA GLU A 3 -13.76 10.50 4.41
C GLU A 3 -13.09 9.15 4.13
N LEU A 4 -11.77 9.13 3.98
CA LEU A 4 -10.99 7.91 3.77
C LEU A 4 -11.23 6.87 4.87
N LEU A 5 -11.14 7.24 6.15
CA LEU A 5 -11.28 6.29 7.27
C LEU A 5 -12.67 5.63 7.27
N LYS A 6 -13.70 6.36 6.84
CA LYS A 6 -15.08 5.84 6.75
C LYS A 6 -15.27 4.86 5.59
N SER A 7 -14.36 4.85 4.62
CA SER A 7 -14.42 3.96 3.46
C SER A 7 -13.85 2.57 3.74
N PHE A 8 -13.05 2.42 4.79
CA PHE A 8 -12.52 1.13 5.24
C PHE A 8 -13.53 0.40 6.14
N ARG A 9 -13.39 -0.93 6.24
CA ARG A 9 -14.24 -1.72 7.13
C ARG A 9 -13.93 -1.43 8.60
N PRO A 10 -14.91 -1.49 9.50
CA PRO A 10 -14.66 -1.32 10.93
C PRO A 10 -13.77 -2.44 11.49
N ASP A 11 -13.94 -3.66 11.00
CA ASP A 11 -13.10 -4.84 11.28
C ASP A 11 -11.84 -4.88 10.41
N VAL A 12 -10.80 -5.58 10.90
CA VAL A 12 -9.54 -5.79 10.18
C VAL A 12 -9.55 -7.23 9.65
N THR A 13 -9.69 -7.38 8.34
CA THR A 13 -9.94 -8.68 7.71
C THR A 13 -8.83 -9.69 7.98
N TRP A 14 -7.57 -9.29 7.90
CA TRP A 14 -6.43 -10.18 8.12
C TRP A 14 -6.26 -10.64 9.58
N ALA A 15 -6.91 -9.96 10.53
CA ALA A 15 -6.89 -10.33 11.96
C ALA A 15 -8.06 -11.26 12.34
N ASN A 16 -8.67 -11.93 11.35
CA ASN A 16 -9.68 -12.94 11.61
C ASN A 16 -9.05 -14.23 12.16
N ALA A 17 -9.72 -14.87 13.11
CA ALA A 17 -9.26 -16.12 13.73
C ALA A 17 -9.54 -17.37 12.87
N GLY A 18 -9.55 -17.25 11.54
CA GLY A 18 -9.93 -18.31 10.60
C GLY A 18 -8.81 -19.27 10.20
N GLY A 19 -7.58 -19.05 10.68
CA GLY A 19 -6.41 -19.87 10.36
C GLY A 19 -6.38 -21.23 11.07
N ALA A 20 -5.41 -22.08 10.70
CA ALA A 20 -5.27 -23.42 11.27
C ALA A 20 -4.87 -23.45 12.77
N TRP A 21 -4.26 -22.38 13.28
CA TRP A 21 -3.76 -22.27 14.66
C TRP A 21 -4.04 -20.87 15.23
N PRO A 22 -5.31 -20.49 15.41
CA PRO A 22 -5.71 -19.11 15.71
C PRO A 22 -5.32 -18.64 17.13
N ASP A 23 -4.99 -19.58 18.02
CA ASP A 23 -4.50 -19.35 19.38
C ASP A 23 -2.99 -19.07 19.44
N MET A 24 -2.25 -19.39 18.37
CA MET A 24 -0.79 -19.21 18.29
C MET A 24 -0.35 -18.25 17.19
N ILE A 25 -1.00 -18.29 16.02
CA ILE A 25 -0.62 -17.51 14.82
C ILE A 25 -1.64 -16.41 14.61
N PHE A 26 -1.21 -15.17 14.83
CA PHE A 26 -2.08 -14.00 14.68
C PHE A 26 -2.33 -13.61 13.21
N SER A 27 -1.31 -13.68 12.36
CA SER A 27 -1.43 -13.43 10.92
C SER A 27 -0.25 -14.03 10.15
N THR A 28 -0.44 -14.25 8.85
CA THR A 28 0.63 -14.61 7.92
C THR A 28 0.65 -13.56 6.81
N ARG A 29 1.85 -13.06 6.47
CA ARG A 29 2.02 -12.04 5.43
C ARG A 29 3.21 -12.38 4.55
N VAL A 30 2.99 -12.40 3.25
CA VAL A 30 4.05 -12.62 2.24
C VAL A 30 4.34 -11.29 1.56
N ARG A 31 5.60 -10.98 1.28
CA ARG A 31 5.98 -9.73 0.61
C ARG A 31 6.91 -9.97 -0.56
N PHE A 32 6.63 -9.32 -1.69
CA PHE A 32 7.50 -9.31 -2.86
C PHE A 32 8.00 -7.89 -3.14
N ALA A 33 9.31 -7.69 -3.06
CA ALA A 33 9.98 -6.45 -3.44
C ALA A 33 10.42 -6.51 -4.91
N ARG A 34 10.08 -5.50 -5.72
CA ARG A 34 10.44 -5.41 -7.14
C ARG A 34 10.79 -3.98 -7.54
N ASN A 35 11.74 -3.86 -8.46
CA ASN A 35 12.08 -2.61 -9.13
C ASN A 35 11.75 -2.72 -10.61
N LEU A 36 11.17 -1.66 -11.17
CA LEU A 36 10.86 -1.53 -12.59
C LEU A 36 12.12 -1.25 -13.41
N GLU A 37 12.27 -1.98 -14.52
CA GLU A 37 13.30 -1.73 -15.53
C GLU A 37 13.14 -0.34 -16.17
N GLY A 38 14.26 0.29 -16.53
CA GLY A 38 14.25 1.63 -17.13
C GLY A 38 14.09 2.78 -16.14
N PHE A 39 14.06 2.50 -14.83
CA PHE A 39 14.03 3.49 -13.76
C PHE A 39 15.23 3.30 -12.82
N ALA A 40 15.81 4.42 -12.35
CA ALA A 40 16.75 4.37 -11.23
C ALA A 40 16.00 3.93 -9.96
N PHE A 41 16.71 3.28 -9.02
CA PHE A 41 16.14 2.87 -7.73
C PHE A 41 15.43 4.02 -7.00
N ALA A 42 14.42 3.69 -6.20
CA ALA A 42 13.53 4.66 -5.54
C ALA A 42 14.29 5.76 -4.79
N ASN A 43 15.37 5.40 -4.10
CA ASN A 43 16.20 6.32 -3.32
C ASN A 43 17.10 7.25 -4.15
N ARG A 44 17.20 7.04 -5.46
CA ARG A 44 18.01 7.83 -6.40
C ARG A 44 17.19 8.48 -7.52
N ALA A 45 15.96 8.05 -7.72
CA ALA A 45 15.09 8.58 -8.77
C ALA A 45 14.63 10.01 -8.44
N ALA A 46 14.55 10.84 -9.47
CA ALA A 46 13.98 12.17 -9.35
C ALA A 46 12.45 12.10 -9.13
N ALA A 47 11.89 13.14 -8.51
CA ALA A 47 10.48 13.16 -8.09
C ALA A 47 9.49 12.97 -9.27
N ASP A 48 9.81 13.49 -10.45
CA ASP A 48 9.03 13.30 -11.68
C ASP A 48 9.02 11.83 -12.13
N ARG A 49 10.17 11.14 -12.07
CA ARG A 49 10.28 9.71 -12.35
C ARG A 49 9.51 8.86 -11.33
N LEU A 50 9.56 9.22 -10.05
CA LEU A 50 8.77 8.56 -9.00
C LEU A 50 7.27 8.72 -9.23
N ALA A 51 6.82 9.93 -9.61
CA ALA A 51 5.44 10.19 -9.96
C ALA A 51 4.99 9.38 -11.20
N GLU A 52 5.88 9.21 -12.18
CA GLU A 52 5.65 8.35 -13.35
C GLU A 52 5.51 6.88 -12.95
N ILE A 53 6.44 6.34 -12.14
CA ILE A 53 6.36 4.96 -11.62
C ILE A 53 5.00 4.73 -10.97
N ARG A 54 4.58 5.62 -10.07
CA ARG A 54 3.26 5.52 -9.43
C ARG A 54 2.11 5.50 -10.43
N ARG A 55 2.15 6.36 -11.45
CA ARG A 55 1.11 6.40 -12.49
C ARG A 55 1.04 5.07 -13.24
N LEU A 56 2.19 4.50 -13.61
CA LEU A 56 2.27 3.20 -14.28
C LEU A 56 1.72 2.08 -13.40
N VAL A 57 2.12 2.04 -12.13
CA VAL A 57 1.65 1.02 -11.18
C VAL A 57 0.14 1.14 -10.93
N PHE A 58 -0.40 2.36 -10.79
CA PHE A 58 -1.85 2.57 -10.66
C PHE A 58 -2.62 2.10 -11.90
N ALA A 59 -2.08 2.32 -13.10
CA ALA A 59 -2.70 1.84 -14.33
C ALA A 59 -2.70 0.30 -14.36
N ALA A 60 -1.54 -0.32 -14.10
CA ALA A 60 -1.39 -1.77 -14.09
C ALA A 60 -2.28 -2.45 -13.02
N ALA A 61 -2.39 -1.87 -11.82
CA ALA A 61 -3.26 -2.40 -10.77
C ALA A 61 -4.76 -2.31 -11.13
N ARG A 62 -5.17 -1.31 -11.92
CA ARG A 62 -6.55 -1.24 -12.44
C ARG A 62 -6.79 -2.28 -13.52
N GLU A 63 -5.83 -2.45 -14.42
CA GLU A 63 -5.90 -3.41 -15.51
C GLU A 63 -5.88 -4.87 -15.03
N SER A 64 -5.18 -5.16 -13.92
CA SER A 64 -5.11 -6.52 -13.36
C SER A 64 -6.45 -7.05 -12.86
N GLY A 65 -7.41 -6.17 -12.55
CA GLY A 65 -8.71 -6.55 -11.96
C GLY A 65 -8.61 -7.08 -10.52
N MET A 66 -7.42 -7.11 -9.90
CA MET A 66 -7.20 -7.64 -8.55
C MET A 66 -7.65 -6.70 -7.43
N PHE A 67 -7.92 -5.42 -7.76
CA PHE A 67 -8.32 -4.39 -6.79
C PHE A 67 -9.71 -3.83 -7.08
N PRO A 68 -10.77 -4.67 -7.16
CA PRO A 68 -12.11 -4.20 -7.43
C PRO A 68 -12.57 -3.26 -6.30
N ARG A 69 -12.94 -2.03 -6.65
CA ARG A 69 -13.27 -0.96 -5.69
C ARG A 69 -12.15 -0.69 -4.67
N GLY A 70 -10.91 -1.03 -5.00
CA GLY A 70 -9.76 -0.79 -4.13
C GLY A 70 -9.46 0.69 -3.95
N HIS A 71 -8.70 1.01 -2.91
CA HIS A 71 -8.26 2.35 -2.56
C HIS A 71 -6.95 2.66 -3.28
N TYR A 72 -6.91 3.75 -4.05
CA TYR A 72 -5.71 4.22 -4.76
C TYR A 72 -5.25 5.52 -4.13
N LEU A 73 -4.19 5.46 -3.34
CA LEU A 73 -3.81 6.52 -2.41
C LEU A 73 -2.49 7.14 -2.83
N LYS A 74 -2.47 8.46 -2.99
CA LYS A 74 -1.24 9.24 -3.11
C LYS A 74 -0.80 9.65 -1.72
N MET A 75 0.39 9.25 -1.30
CA MET A 75 0.81 9.46 0.09
C MET A 75 0.95 10.94 0.43
N GLU A 76 1.31 11.79 -0.53
CA GLU A 76 1.41 13.23 -0.34
C GLU A 76 0.05 13.93 -0.19
N ALA A 77 -1.04 13.25 -0.54
CA ALA A 77 -2.40 13.78 -0.39
C ALA A 77 -3.04 13.40 0.95
N LEU A 78 -2.39 12.53 1.74
CA LEU A 78 -2.91 12.04 3.01
C LEU A 78 -2.39 12.86 4.20
N GLY A 79 -3.27 13.17 5.14
CA GLY A 79 -2.93 13.78 6.41
C GLY A 79 -2.24 12.79 7.37
N PRO A 80 -1.66 13.29 8.48
CA PRO A 80 -0.96 12.44 9.45
C PRO A 80 -1.84 11.32 10.03
N LEU A 81 -3.11 11.61 10.34
CA LEU A 81 -4.05 10.62 10.89
C LEU A 81 -4.31 9.47 9.91
N GLU A 82 -4.52 9.79 8.62
CA GLU A 82 -4.77 8.79 7.58
C GLU A 82 -3.54 7.90 7.38
N LYS A 83 -2.34 8.49 7.39
CA LYS A 83 -1.08 7.77 7.30
C LYS A 83 -0.89 6.83 8.49
N SER A 84 -1.11 7.30 9.72
CA SER A 84 -1.03 6.47 10.92
C SER A 84 -2.04 5.32 10.90
N PHE A 85 -3.29 5.60 10.52
CA PHE A 85 -4.34 4.59 10.39
C PHE A 85 -3.92 3.45 9.44
N LEU A 86 -3.39 3.78 8.26
CA LEU A 86 -2.95 2.78 7.29
C LEU A 86 -1.73 1.97 7.79
N ALA A 87 -0.81 2.61 8.51
CA ALA A 87 0.38 1.95 9.05
C ALA A 87 0.03 1.00 10.23
N GLU A 88 -0.85 1.43 11.12
CA GLU A 88 -1.37 0.63 12.25
C GLU A 88 -2.17 -0.58 11.74
N ARG A 89 -2.90 -0.43 10.64
CA ARG A 89 -3.57 -1.55 9.94
C ARG A 89 -2.65 -2.41 9.10
N HIS A 90 -1.35 -2.12 9.08
CA HIS A 90 -0.33 -2.85 8.33
C HIS A 90 -0.48 -2.81 6.80
N HIS A 91 -1.29 -1.90 6.25
CA HIS A 91 -1.49 -1.71 4.80
C HIS A 91 -0.31 -1.03 4.12
N ILE A 92 0.39 -0.18 4.88
CA ILE A 92 1.62 0.48 4.48
C ILE A 92 2.69 0.31 5.55
N SER A 93 3.95 0.57 5.19
CA SER A 93 5.03 0.62 6.17
C SER A 93 5.12 1.99 6.86
N PRO A 94 5.74 2.07 8.04
CA PRO A 94 6.08 3.34 8.68
C PRO A 94 6.97 4.23 7.81
N VAL A 95 7.84 3.62 6.99
CA VAL A 95 8.73 4.32 6.05
C VAL A 95 7.92 4.99 4.94
N LEU A 96 6.93 4.30 4.38
CA LEU A 96 6.05 4.89 3.37
C LEU A 96 5.18 6.01 3.97
N ALA A 97 4.69 5.84 5.20
CA ALA A 97 3.91 6.86 5.91
C ALA A 97 4.70 8.17 6.09
N SER A 98 6.00 8.08 6.40
CA SER A 98 6.88 9.25 6.57
C SER A 98 7.46 9.80 5.26
N SER A 99 7.21 9.14 4.12
CA SER A 99 7.73 9.58 2.83
C SER A 99 7.20 10.96 2.44
N VAL A 100 8.12 11.79 1.96
CA VAL A 100 7.87 13.13 1.38
C VAL A 100 7.98 13.12 -0.15
N LEU A 101 8.42 11.99 -0.73
CA LEU A 101 8.56 11.81 -2.17
C LEU A 101 7.24 11.31 -2.78
N PRO A 102 7.02 11.55 -4.10
CA PRO A 102 5.86 11.01 -4.79
C PRO A 102 5.79 9.49 -4.66
N SER A 103 4.83 9.03 -3.87
CA SER A 103 4.68 7.63 -3.50
C SER A 103 3.19 7.29 -3.43
N GLY A 104 2.88 6.02 -3.24
CA GLY A 104 1.47 5.60 -3.23
C GLY A 104 1.24 4.24 -2.61
N ALA A 105 -0.03 3.95 -2.39
CA ALA A 105 -0.50 2.64 -2.00
C ALA A 105 -1.74 2.27 -2.82
N VAL A 106 -1.85 0.99 -3.17
CA VAL A 106 -3.10 0.40 -3.67
C VAL A 106 -3.52 -0.65 -2.66
N ILE A 107 -4.75 -0.59 -2.16
CA ILE A 107 -5.26 -1.51 -1.14
C ILE A 107 -6.57 -2.10 -1.65
N SER A 108 -6.73 -3.41 -1.60
CA SER A 108 -7.97 -4.07 -2.00
C SER A 108 -9.09 -3.75 -1.00
N ASN A 109 -10.35 -3.81 -1.45
CA ASN A 109 -11.50 -3.47 -0.61
C ASN A 109 -11.79 -4.52 0.50
N ASP A 110 -11.21 -5.71 0.38
CA ASP A 110 -11.18 -6.72 1.43
C ASP A 110 -9.93 -6.62 2.32
N GLU A 111 -9.04 -5.65 2.08
CA GLU A 111 -7.87 -5.35 2.93
C GLU A 111 -6.83 -6.49 3.03
N ASP A 112 -6.91 -7.51 2.16
CA ASP A 112 -6.02 -8.68 2.13
C ASP A 112 -4.87 -8.59 1.10
N LEU A 113 -4.94 -7.62 0.18
CA LEU A 113 -3.90 -7.37 -0.83
C LEU A 113 -3.54 -5.88 -0.83
N SER A 114 -2.25 -5.56 -0.77
CA SER A 114 -1.79 -4.20 -0.99
C SER A 114 -0.48 -4.08 -1.78
N VAL A 115 -0.33 -2.95 -2.45
CA VAL A 115 0.88 -2.59 -3.19
C VAL A 115 1.37 -1.25 -2.66
N MET A 116 2.53 -1.25 -2.04
CA MET A 116 3.27 -0.04 -1.69
C MET A 116 4.16 0.37 -2.86
N ILE A 117 4.22 1.67 -3.13
CA ILE A 117 4.89 2.24 -4.29
C ILE A 117 5.90 3.30 -3.85
N ASN A 118 7.13 3.19 -4.36
CA ASN A 118 8.25 4.09 -4.09
C ASN A 118 8.57 4.19 -2.59
N GLU A 119 8.77 3.03 -1.95
CA GLU A 119 9.30 2.94 -0.61
C GLU A 119 10.83 2.76 -0.70
N GLU A 120 11.36 1.61 -0.28
CA GLU A 120 12.73 1.20 -0.50
C GLU A 120 12.93 0.72 -1.95
N ASP A 121 11.96 -0.06 -2.43
CA ASP A 121 11.83 -0.50 -3.82
C ASP A 121 10.68 0.24 -4.53
N HIS A 122 10.62 0.15 -5.86
CA HIS A 122 9.51 0.71 -6.64
C HIS A 122 8.17 0.07 -6.25
N LEU A 123 8.16 -1.23 -5.96
CA LEU A 123 6.98 -2.01 -5.65
C LEU A 123 7.27 -2.93 -4.46
N ARG A 124 6.35 -2.91 -3.48
CA ARG A 124 6.27 -3.96 -2.46
C ARG A 124 4.84 -4.47 -2.41
N LEU A 125 4.64 -5.66 -2.97
CA LEU A 125 3.37 -6.38 -2.98
C LEU A 125 3.23 -7.14 -1.67
N GLN A 126 2.06 -7.08 -1.03
CA GLN A 126 1.76 -7.82 0.20
C GLN A 126 0.34 -8.36 0.22
#